data_AF-A0A377V9K6-F1
#
_entry.id   AF-A0A377V9K6-F1
#
_cell.length_a   1.000
_cell.length_b   1.000
_cell.length_c   1.000
_cell.angle_alpha   90.00
_cell.angle_beta   90.00
_cell.angle_gamma   90.00
#
_symmetry.space_group_name_H-M   'P 1'
#
loop_
_entity.id
_entity.type
_entity.pdbx_description
1 polymer ?
#
loop_
_entity_poly.entity_id
_entity_poly.type
_entity_poly.pdbx_seq_one_letter_code
_entity_poly.pdbx_strand_id
1 'polypeptide(L)'
;MKCGYASGWQGWIQIENFSAWHGLPVATKNNGFDGTDAVLEFNKPEQVKHIALLEEMNKKGDFSYFGRKDESTEKFYNGDCAITTASSGSLADIRQYAKFNYGVGMMPYDADVKGAPQNAIIGGASLWVMQGKDKETYTGVAKFLDFLTKPENAAEWHQKTGYLPITTAAYDLTRQQGFYDKNPGADIATRQMLNKPPLPFTKGLRLGNMPQIRTIVDEELESVWTGKKTPQQALDSAVQRGNQLLRRFEQATKS
;
A
#
# COMPACT_ATOMS: atom_id res chain seq x y z
N MET A 1 -20.12 6.29 -17.77
CA MET A 1 -19.21 5.56 -16.85
C MET A 1 -18.94 4.20 -17.48
N LYS A 2 -17.67 3.85 -17.70
CA LYS A 2 -17.26 2.63 -18.45
C LYS A 2 -16.62 1.56 -17.56
N CYS A 3 -16.38 1.89 -16.30
CA CYS A 3 -15.67 1.08 -15.32
C CYS A 3 -16.34 1.33 -13.94
N GLY A 4 -16.72 0.26 -13.24
CA GLY A 4 -17.25 0.36 -11.88
C GLY A 4 -16.14 0.62 -10.88
N TYR A 5 -15.17 -0.28 -10.83
CA TYR A 5 -14.05 -0.27 -9.91
C TYR A 5 -12.72 -0.54 -10.63
N ALA A 6 -11.68 0.18 -10.26
CA ALA A 6 -10.31 -0.08 -10.68
C ALA A 6 -9.34 -0.03 -9.49
N SER A 7 -8.14 -0.59 -9.67
CA SER A 7 -7.08 -0.47 -8.68
C SER A 7 -5.75 -0.22 -9.36
N GLY A 8 -4.94 0.67 -8.77
CA GLY A 8 -3.52 0.76 -9.07
C GLY A 8 -2.71 -0.19 -8.20
N TRP A 9 -1.40 -0.27 -8.43
CA TRP A 9 -0.43 -0.90 -7.52
C TRP A 9 -0.90 -2.26 -6.96
N GLN A 10 -1.38 -3.15 -7.82
CA GLN A 10 -2.19 -4.32 -7.42
C GLN A 10 -1.51 -5.22 -6.38
N GLY A 11 -0.21 -5.51 -6.49
CA GLY A 11 0.49 -6.29 -5.46
C GLY A 11 0.47 -5.59 -4.10
N TRP A 12 0.69 -4.28 -4.06
CA TRP A 12 0.68 -3.50 -2.82
C TRP A 12 -0.72 -3.31 -2.24
N ILE A 13 -1.74 -3.08 -3.06
CA ILE A 13 -3.10 -2.83 -2.60
C ILE A 13 -3.83 -4.16 -2.31
N GLN A 14 -3.87 -5.06 -3.29
CA GLN A 14 -4.72 -6.25 -3.26
C GLN A 14 -4.12 -7.43 -2.50
N ILE A 15 -2.81 -7.41 -2.22
CA ILE A 15 -2.16 -8.45 -1.40
C ILE A 15 -1.64 -7.84 -0.10
N GLU A 16 -0.73 -6.87 -0.17
CA GLU A 16 -0.03 -6.38 1.02
C GLU A 16 -0.96 -5.60 1.96
N ASN A 17 -1.63 -4.56 1.45
CA ASN A 17 -2.58 -3.77 2.23
C ASN A 17 -3.85 -4.54 2.56
N PHE A 18 -4.39 -5.34 1.63
CA PHE A 18 -5.51 -6.23 1.95
C PHE A 18 -5.17 -7.10 3.17
N SER A 19 -4.03 -7.80 3.15
CA SER A 19 -3.66 -8.69 4.26
C SER A 19 -3.49 -7.92 5.57
N ALA A 20 -2.75 -6.81 5.58
CA ALA A 20 -2.57 -6.01 6.79
C ALA A 20 -3.89 -5.41 7.32
N TRP A 21 -4.75 -4.91 6.42
CA TRP A 21 -6.06 -4.34 6.74
C TRP A 21 -7.05 -5.38 7.26
N HIS A 22 -6.83 -6.66 6.97
CA HIS A 22 -7.63 -7.77 7.47
C HIS A 22 -6.97 -8.53 8.63
N GLY A 23 -5.83 -8.06 9.15
CA GLY A 23 -5.13 -8.71 10.25
C GLY A 23 -4.55 -10.08 9.88
N LEU A 24 -4.09 -10.22 8.63
CA LEU A 24 -3.50 -11.43 8.07
C LEU A 24 -2.01 -11.21 7.76
N PRO A 25 -1.14 -12.19 8.00
CA PRO A 25 0.25 -12.11 7.55
C PRO A 25 0.36 -12.31 6.04
N VAL A 26 1.32 -11.62 5.42
CA VAL A 26 1.75 -11.84 4.04
C VAL A 26 2.91 -12.83 4.01
N ALA A 27 3.71 -12.86 5.08
CA ALA A 27 4.81 -13.77 5.27
C ALA A 27 4.98 -14.11 6.76
N THR A 28 5.61 -15.25 7.01
CA THR A 28 5.97 -15.68 8.37
C THR A 28 7.01 -14.74 8.99
N LYS A 29 7.43 -15.01 10.24
CA LYS A 29 8.44 -14.21 10.97
C LYS A 29 8.02 -12.76 11.15
N ASN A 30 6.76 -12.57 11.53
CA ASN A 30 6.12 -11.26 11.64
C ASN A 30 6.30 -10.43 10.37
N ASN A 31 5.88 -10.95 9.21
CA ASN A 31 6.08 -10.31 7.90
C ASN A 31 7.56 -10.05 7.56
N GLY A 32 8.43 -11.00 7.93
CA GLY A 32 9.88 -10.96 7.69
C GLY A 32 10.69 -10.09 8.67
N PHE A 33 10.04 -9.47 9.67
CA PHE A 33 10.75 -8.67 10.66
C PHE A 33 11.71 -9.49 11.52
N ASP A 34 11.40 -10.77 11.78
CA ASP A 34 12.14 -11.61 12.71
C ASP A 34 13.19 -12.53 12.06
N GLY A 35 13.35 -12.49 10.73
CA GLY A 35 14.36 -13.34 10.08
C GLY A 35 14.28 -13.40 8.55
N THR A 36 15.43 -13.61 7.92
CA THR A 36 15.57 -13.82 6.47
C THR A 36 15.10 -15.21 6.00
N ASP A 37 14.83 -16.11 6.94
CA ASP A 37 14.23 -17.43 6.71
C ASP A 37 12.69 -17.39 6.55
N ALA A 38 12.08 -16.20 6.54
CA ALA A 38 10.65 -16.01 6.29
C ALA A 38 10.17 -16.66 4.98
N VAL A 39 8.90 -17.08 4.95
CA VAL A 39 8.23 -17.59 3.76
C VAL A 39 6.94 -16.81 3.52
N LEU A 40 6.64 -16.54 2.26
CA LEU A 40 5.37 -15.96 1.82
C LEU A 40 4.22 -16.93 2.15
N GLU A 41 3.12 -16.36 2.62
CA GLU A 41 1.92 -17.10 3.01
C GLU A 41 0.63 -16.37 2.61
N PHE A 42 0.66 -15.50 1.61
CA PHE A 42 -0.51 -14.74 1.15
C PHE A 42 -1.44 -15.52 0.20
N ASN A 43 -1.34 -16.85 0.13
CA ASN A 43 -2.19 -17.73 -0.66
C ASN A 43 -3.25 -18.46 0.21
N LYS A 44 -3.70 -17.81 1.28
CA LYS A 44 -4.70 -18.36 2.24
C LYS A 44 -6.12 -18.04 1.79
N PRO A 45 -7.15 -18.69 2.38
CA PRO A 45 -8.53 -18.58 1.92
C PRO A 45 -9.03 -17.15 1.77
N GLU A 46 -8.64 -16.23 2.65
CA GLU A 46 -9.10 -14.85 2.64
C GLU A 46 -8.55 -14.07 1.43
N GLN A 47 -7.24 -14.16 1.13
CA GLN A 47 -6.67 -13.53 -0.05
C GLN A 47 -7.20 -14.18 -1.34
N VAL A 48 -7.37 -15.51 -1.35
CA VAL A 48 -7.93 -16.23 -2.50
C VAL A 48 -9.38 -15.82 -2.74
N LYS A 49 -10.21 -15.72 -1.70
CA LYS A 49 -11.60 -15.21 -1.76
C LYS A 49 -11.65 -13.80 -2.30
N HIS A 50 -10.74 -12.93 -1.85
CA HIS A 50 -10.64 -11.55 -2.32
C HIS A 50 -10.30 -11.45 -3.81
N ILE A 51 -9.28 -12.17 -4.27
CA ILE A 51 -8.92 -12.19 -5.69
C ILE A 51 -10.02 -12.83 -6.54
N ALA A 52 -10.70 -13.86 -6.04
CA ALA A 52 -11.86 -14.46 -6.70
C ALA A 52 -13.04 -13.47 -6.84
N LEU A 53 -13.31 -12.66 -5.82
CA LEU A 53 -14.31 -11.60 -5.90
C LEU A 53 -13.97 -10.60 -7.02
N LEU A 54 -12.72 -10.14 -7.08
CA LEU A 54 -12.28 -9.22 -8.13
C LEU A 54 -12.33 -9.85 -9.53
N GLU A 55 -12.00 -11.14 -9.65
CA GLU A 55 -12.14 -11.88 -10.91
C GLU A 55 -13.61 -11.96 -11.35
N GLU A 56 -14.53 -12.26 -10.44
CA GLU A 56 -15.97 -12.29 -10.75
C GLU A 56 -16.50 -10.91 -11.14
N MET A 57 -16.02 -9.84 -10.48
CA MET A 57 -16.30 -8.47 -10.91
C MET A 57 -15.72 -8.18 -12.30
N ASN A 58 -14.51 -8.66 -12.60
CA ASN A 58 -13.88 -8.51 -13.92
C ASN A 58 -14.74 -9.15 -15.02
N LYS A 59 -15.21 -10.38 -14.80
CA LYS A 59 -16.06 -11.12 -15.75
C LYS A 59 -17.39 -10.42 -16.02
N LYS A 60 -17.93 -9.70 -15.03
CA LYS A 60 -19.17 -8.91 -15.14
C LYS A 60 -18.94 -7.52 -15.76
N GLY A 61 -17.69 -7.08 -15.90
CA GLY A 61 -17.33 -5.72 -16.33
C GLY A 61 -17.40 -4.67 -15.20
N ASP A 62 -17.54 -5.11 -13.95
CA ASP A 62 -17.61 -4.22 -12.77
C ASP A 62 -16.22 -3.84 -12.25
N PHE A 63 -15.22 -4.69 -12.45
CA PHE A 63 -13.80 -4.40 -12.20
C PHE A 63 -13.04 -4.25 -13.52
N SER A 64 -12.10 -3.33 -13.58
CA SER A 64 -11.22 -3.13 -14.74
C SER A 64 -9.77 -2.95 -14.31
N TYR A 65 -8.88 -3.78 -14.85
CA TYR A 65 -7.44 -3.66 -14.67
C TYR A 65 -6.82 -2.83 -15.81
N PHE A 66 -6.12 -1.75 -15.46
CA PHE A 66 -5.54 -0.80 -16.44
C PHE A 66 -4.01 -0.79 -16.47
N GLY A 67 -3.35 -1.50 -15.57
CA GLY A 67 -1.88 -1.48 -15.46
C GLY A 67 -1.40 -1.55 -14.02
N ARG A 68 -0.08 -1.61 -13.86
CA ARG A 68 0.57 -1.91 -12.57
C ARG A 68 0.68 -0.70 -11.65
N LYS A 69 0.56 0.53 -12.16
CA LYS A 69 0.88 1.77 -11.43
C LYS A 69 -0.37 2.64 -11.32
N ASP A 70 -0.30 3.87 -11.82
CA ASP A 70 -1.27 4.94 -11.60
C ASP A 70 -2.31 5.05 -12.73
N GLU A 71 -2.33 4.11 -13.68
CA GLU A 71 -3.27 4.14 -14.81
C GLU A 71 -4.73 4.18 -14.34
N SER A 72 -5.05 3.53 -13.21
CA SER A 72 -6.39 3.57 -12.60
C SER A 72 -6.78 4.94 -12.04
N THR A 73 -5.82 5.73 -11.56
CA THR A 73 -6.02 7.09 -11.05
C THR A 73 -6.49 8.00 -12.18
N GLU A 74 -5.86 7.89 -13.36
CA GLU A 74 -6.26 8.64 -14.55
C GLU A 74 -7.69 8.29 -14.98
N LYS A 75 -8.03 7.00 -15.00
CA LYS A 75 -9.41 6.58 -15.32
C LYS A 75 -10.43 7.13 -14.33
N PHE A 76 -10.06 7.29 -13.05
CA PHE A 76 -10.94 7.92 -12.08
C PHE A 76 -11.12 9.41 -12.35
N TYR A 77 -10.05 10.22 -12.36
CA TYR A 77 -10.22 11.68 -12.47
C TYR A 77 -10.75 12.12 -13.85
N ASN A 78 -10.61 11.30 -14.91
CA ASN A 78 -11.25 11.55 -16.21
C ASN A 78 -12.75 11.18 -16.24
N GLY A 79 -13.28 10.56 -15.17
CA GLY A 79 -14.69 10.15 -15.09
C GLY A 79 -15.01 8.82 -15.80
N ASP A 80 -13.99 8.04 -16.18
CA ASP A 80 -14.17 6.72 -16.81
C ASP A 80 -14.56 5.66 -15.77
N CYS A 81 -13.92 5.69 -14.59
CA CYS A 81 -14.14 4.78 -13.46
C CYS A 81 -14.87 5.45 -12.30
N ALA A 82 -15.88 4.76 -11.73
CA ALA A 82 -16.66 5.26 -10.59
C ALA A 82 -15.86 5.27 -9.28
N ILE A 83 -15.10 4.21 -9.03
CA ILE A 83 -14.33 3.98 -7.81
C ILE A 83 -12.92 3.53 -8.20
N THR A 84 -11.90 4.05 -7.52
CA THR A 84 -10.54 3.51 -7.62
C THR A 84 -9.89 3.37 -6.25
N THR A 85 -9.08 2.33 -6.05
CA THR A 85 -8.09 2.29 -4.98
C THR A 85 -6.71 2.63 -5.56
N ALA A 86 -6.12 3.71 -5.07
CA ALA A 86 -4.83 4.25 -5.50
C ALA A 86 -3.99 4.73 -4.31
N SER A 87 -2.80 5.28 -4.57
CA SER A 87 -1.98 5.94 -3.55
C SER A 87 -2.73 7.13 -2.95
N SER A 88 -2.63 7.36 -1.64
CA SER A 88 -3.17 8.58 -1.03
C SER A 88 -2.54 9.85 -1.60
N GLY A 89 -1.29 9.76 -2.09
CA GLY A 89 -0.61 10.86 -2.77
C GLY A 89 -1.31 11.28 -4.07
N SER A 90 -2.07 10.38 -4.71
CA SER A 90 -2.84 10.69 -5.92
C SER A 90 -3.99 11.67 -5.66
N LEU A 91 -4.32 11.99 -4.40
CA LEU A 91 -5.34 12.99 -4.08
C LEU A 91 -5.00 14.38 -4.65
N ALA A 92 -3.72 14.73 -4.74
CA ALA A 92 -3.28 15.99 -5.33
C ALA A 92 -3.68 16.08 -6.81
N ASP A 93 -3.37 15.04 -7.59
CA ASP A 93 -3.73 14.95 -9.01
C ASP A 93 -5.25 14.86 -9.20
N ILE A 94 -5.94 14.03 -8.40
CA ILE A 94 -7.40 13.91 -8.45
C ILE A 94 -8.06 15.28 -8.22
N ARG A 95 -7.61 16.04 -7.21
CA ARG A 95 -8.13 17.39 -6.94
C ARG A 95 -7.90 18.35 -8.10
N GLN A 96 -6.74 18.26 -8.76
CA GLN A 96 -6.39 19.13 -9.87
C GLN A 96 -7.21 18.83 -11.13
N TYR A 97 -7.38 17.55 -11.45
CA TYR A 97 -7.90 17.13 -12.75
C TYR A 97 -9.37 16.75 -12.76
N ALA A 98 -9.92 16.20 -11.67
CA ALA A 98 -11.33 15.78 -11.64
C ALA A 98 -12.29 16.95 -11.87
N LYS A 99 -13.25 16.75 -12.78
CA LYS A 99 -14.30 17.73 -13.13
C LYS A 99 -15.67 17.36 -12.55
N PHE A 100 -15.67 16.61 -11.46
CA PHE A 100 -16.83 16.13 -10.75
C PHE A 100 -16.57 16.14 -9.24
N ASN A 101 -17.63 16.10 -8.43
CA ASN A 101 -17.49 15.95 -6.98
C ASN A 101 -17.07 14.52 -6.65
N TYR A 102 -15.92 14.37 -6.00
CA TYR A 102 -15.41 13.07 -5.55
C TYR A 102 -15.44 12.97 -4.02
N GLY A 103 -15.36 11.74 -3.52
CA GLY A 103 -15.17 11.44 -2.09
C GLY A 103 -13.95 10.54 -1.89
N VAL A 104 -13.41 10.54 -0.68
CA VAL A 104 -12.32 9.64 -0.27
C VAL A 104 -12.82 8.77 0.88
N GLY A 105 -12.78 7.46 0.69
CA GLY A 105 -13.10 6.47 1.71
C GLY A 105 -11.85 5.71 2.17
N MET A 106 -11.94 5.05 3.32
CA MET A 106 -10.97 4.00 3.66
C MET A 106 -11.12 2.82 2.71
N MET A 107 -10.09 1.98 2.62
CA MET A 107 -10.16 0.72 1.90
C MET A 107 -11.34 -0.11 2.40
N PRO A 108 -12.14 -0.71 1.50
CA PRO A 108 -13.13 -1.71 1.86
C PRO A 108 -12.49 -2.86 2.64
N TYR A 109 -13.29 -3.52 3.47
CA TYR A 109 -12.87 -4.75 4.15
C TYR A 109 -14.00 -5.79 4.11
N ASP A 110 -13.61 -7.06 4.13
CA ASP A 110 -14.50 -8.20 4.30
C ASP A 110 -14.91 -8.30 5.78
N ALA A 111 -16.19 -8.09 6.03
CA ALA A 111 -16.77 -8.15 7.38
C ALA A 111 -16.73 -9.55 8.00
N ASP A 112 -16.59 -10.61 7.18
CA ASP A 112 -16.47 -11.98 7.66
C ASP A 112 -15.08 -12.27 8.25
N VAL A 113 -14.08 -11.43 7.95
CA VAL A 113 -12.72 -11.60 8.49
C VAL A 113 -12.65 -11.01 9.90
N LYS A 114 -12.58 -11.91 10.88
CA LYS A 114 -12.53 -11.55 12.30
C LYS A 114 -11.35 -10.60 12.58
N GLY A 115 -11.67 -9.42 13.11
CA GLY A 115 -10.68 -8.42 13.50
C GLY A 115 -10.45 -7.33 12.44
N ALA A 116 -10.96 -7.49 11.22
CA ALA A 116 -10.98 -6.43 10.22
C ALA A 116 -11.96 -5.29 10.62
N PRO A 117 -11.73 -4.04 10.17
CA PRO A 117 -10.47 -3.56 9.62
C PRO A 117 -9.41 -3.41 10.71
N GLN A 118 -8.15 -3.65 10.36
CA GLN A 118 -6.96 -3.56 11.22
C GLN A 118 -6.22 -2.25 10.93
N ASN A 119 -5.01 -2.26 10.40
CA ASN A 119 -4.26 -1.05 10.03
C ASN A 119 -3.67 -1.23 8.63
N ALA A 120 -3.58 -0.14 7.88
CA ALA A 120 -2.87 -0.15 6.60
C ALA A 120 -1.35 -0.15 6.81
N ILE A 121 -0.62 -0.39 5.72
CA ILE A 121 0.85 -0.27 5.69
C ILE A 121 1.28 0.77 4.66
N ILE A 122 2.40 1.42 4.93
CA ILE A 122 2.88 2.50 4.06
C ILE A 122 3.48 1.99 2.75
N GLY A 123 3.43 2.85 1.74
CA GLY A 123 4.25 2.76 0.53
C GLY A 123 5.35 3.82 0.55
N GLY A 124 5.77 4.30 -0.62
CA GLY A 124 6.72 5.41 -0.73
C GLY A 124 8.17 5.01 -0.39
N ALA A 125 8.90 5.93 0.24
CA ALA A 125 10.33 5.80 0.50
C ALA A 125 10.70 6.23 1.93
N SER A 126 11.94 5.94 2.32
CA SER A 126 12.56 6.38 3.58
C SER A 126 13.96 6.94 3.31
N LEU A 127 14.46 7.80 4.20
CA LEU A 127 15.80 8.35 4.13
C LEU A 127 16.76 7.49 4.96
N TRP A 128 17.82 6.99 4.32
CA TRP A 128 18.86 6.18 4.96
C TRP A 128 20.17 6.98 5.10
N VAL A 129 20.87 6.76 6.21
CA VAL A 129 22.16 7.41 6.49
C VAL A 129 23.28 6.44 6.16
N MET A 130 24.19 6.86 5.26
CA MET A 130 25.29 6.01 4.81
C MET A 130 26.41 5.91 5.86
N GLN A 131 27.03 4.74 5.94
CA GLN A 131 28.23 4.50 6.76
C GLN A 131 29.46 5.27 6.20
N GLY A 132 30.48 5.44 7.04
CA GLY A 132 31.79 5.96 6.64
C GLY A 132 31.87 7.48 6.48
N LYS A 133 31.05 8.25 7.21
CA LYS A 133 31.11 9.73 7.24
C LYS A 133 31.70 10.24 8.57
N ASP A 134 32.14 11.49 8.57
CA ASP A 134 32.67 12.15 9.77
C ASP A 134 31.54 12.59 10.73
N LYS A 135 31.93 12.99 11.94
CA LYS A 135 31.01 13.38 13.01
C LYS A 135 30.20 14.62 12.64
N GLU A 136 30.83 15.56 11.95
CA GLU A 136 30.23 16.83 11.51
C GLU A 136 29.11 16.55 10.50
N THR A 137 29.35 15.64 9.54
CA THR A 137 28.33 15.17 8.59
C THR A 137 27.17 14.52 9.32
N TYR A 138 27.43 13.59 10.25
CA TYR A 138 26.35 12.94 11.00
C TYR A 138 25.56 13.92 11.88
N THR A 139 26.21 14.96 12.42
CA THR A 139 25.54 16.05 13.13
C THR A 139 24.63 16.85 12.20
N GLY A 140 25.08 17.15 10.98
CA GLY A 140 24.27 17.81 9.95
C GLY A 140 23.07 16.97 9.53
N VAL A 141 23.27 15.67 9.28
CA VAL A 141 22.20 14.73 8.94
C VAL A 141 21.16 14.65 10.06
N ALA A 142 21.58 14.54 11.32
CA ALA A 142 20.66 14.51 12.46
C ALA A 142 19.80 15.79 12.53
N LYS A 143 20.42 16.96 12.38
CA LYS A 143 19.70 18.25 12.33
C LYS A 143 18.73 18.34 11.14
N PHE A 144 19.10 17.78 9.99
CA PHE A 144 18.24 17.79 8.81
C PHE A 144 17.03 16.87 8.99
N LEU A 145 17.22 15.66 9.50
CA LEU A 145 16.12 14.74 9.78
C LEU A 145 15.18 15.31 10.87
N ASP A 146 15.75 15.91 11.93
CA ASP A 146 14.96 16.65 12.94
C ASP A 146 14.13 17.76 12.30
N PHE A 147 14.75 18.61 11.47
CA PHE A 147 14.07 19.67 10.75
C PHE A 147 12.89 19.15 9.92
N LEU A 148 13.06 18.06 9.15
CA LEU A 148 11.97 17.48 8.35
C LEU A 148 10.80 16.97 9.21
N THR A 149 11.07 16.55 10.45
CA THR A 149 10.07 15.97 11.36
C THR A 149 9.39 16.99 12.27
N LYS A 150 9.83 18.26 12.25
CA LYS A 150 9.13 19.35 12.96
C LYS A 150 7.68 19.45 12.49
N PRO A 151 6.71 19.68 13.40
CA PRO A 151 5.29 19.67 13.05
C PRO A 151 4.95 20.55 11.85
N GLU A 152 5.52 21.76 11.75
CA GLU A 152 5.24 22.72 10.69
C GLU A 152 5.73 22.23 9.33
N ASN A 153 6.95 21.69 9.27
CA ASN A 153 7.55 21.20 8.03
C ASN A 153 6.88 19.91 7.55
N ALA A 154 6.60 18.99 8.47
CA ALA A 154 5.90 17.76 8.15
C ALA A 154 4.43 18.03 7.73
N ALA A 155 3.77 19.01 8.36
CA ALA A 155 2.44 19.47 7.95
C ALA A 155 2.47 20.15 6.58
N GLU A 156 3.45 21.00 6.30
CA GLU A 156 3.63 21.62 4.99
C GLU A 156 3.84 20.57 3.89
N TRP A 157 4.74 19.60 4.15
CA TRP A 157 4.98 18.49 3.23
C TRP A 157 3.70 17.72 2.92
N HIS A 158 2.95 17.33 3.96
CA HIS A 158 1.66 16.65 3.80
C HIS A 158 0.69 17.46 2.94
N GLN A 159 0.53 18.76 3.25
CA GLN A 159 -0.43 19.64 2.57
C GLN A 159 -0.08 19.93 1.11
N LYS A 160 1.21 20.04 0.78
CA LYS A 160 1.68 20.35 -0.58
C LYS A 160 1.73 19.11 -1.48
N THR A 161 1.96 17.93 -0.92
CA THR A 161 2.25 16.73 -1.71
C THR A 161 1.18 15.64 -1.68
N GLY A 162 0.27 15.68 -0.69
CA GLY A 162 -0.72 14.61 -0.48
C GLY A 162 -0.16 13.36 0.19
N TYR A 163 1.15 13.27 0.45
CA TYR A 163 1.70 12.21 1.30
C TYR A 163 1.22 12.33 2.75
N LEU A 164 1.26 11.22 3.49
CA LEU A 164 0.87 11.19 4.90
C LEU A 164 1.72 12.16 5.76
N PRO A 165 1.13 12.81 6.78
CA PRO A 165 1.91 13.45 7.83
C PRO A 165 2.66 12.36 8.62
N ILE A 166 3.98 12.49 8.71
CA ILE A 166 4.84 11.47 9.33
C ILE A 166 4.81 11.48 10.87
N THR A 167 4.16 12.47 11.49
CA THR A 167 3.97 12.59 12.94
C THR A 167 2.52 12.93 13.27
N THR A 168 2.04 12.51 14.45
CA THR A 168 0.70 12.88 14.95
C THR A 168 0.58 14.38 15.19
N ALA A 169 1.65 15.05 15.63
CA ALA A 169 1.68 16.50 15.79
C ALA A 169 1.44 17.25 14.48
N ALA A 170 2.02 16.78 13.36
CA ALA A 170 1.76 17.36 12.05
C ALA A 170 0.31 17.13 11.59
N TYR A 171 -0.25 15.94 11.86
CA TYR A 171 -1.66 15.65 11.59
C TYR A 171 -2.61 16.59 12.35
N ASP A 172 -2.38 16.76 13.65
CA ASP A 172 -3.19 17.65 14.49
C ASP A 172 -3.02 19.11 14.08
N LEU A 173 -1.80 19.54 13.75
CA LEU A 173 -1.53 20.89 13.24
C LEU A 173 -2.26 21.16 11.92
N THR A 174 -2.21 20.23 10.96
CA THR A 174 -2.95 20.34 9.69
C THR A 174 -4.46 20.45 9.92
N ARG A 175 -5.01 19.70 10.89
CA ARG A 175 -6.42 19.82 11.29
C ARG A 175 -6.73 21.20 11.88
N GLN A 176 -5.92 21.68 12.83
CA GLN A 176 -6.11 22.98 13.49
C GLN A 176 -6.03 24.16 12.50
N GLN A 177 -5.24 24.03 11.43
CA GLN A 177 -5.14 25.02 10.35
C GLN A 177 -6.38 25.03 9.41
N GLY A 178 -7.36 24.16 9.63
CA GLY A 178 -8.57 24.04 8.81
C GLY A 178 -8.31 23.47 7.42
N PHE A 179 -7.18 22.78 7.22
CA PHE A 179 -6.84 22.21 5.92
C PHE A 179 -7.83 21.12 5.51
N TYR A 180 -8.23 20.24 6.43
CA TYR A 180 -9.16 19.15 6.11
C TYR A 180 -10.58 19.62 5.77
N ASP A 181 -11.03 20.75 6.34
CA ASP A 181 -12.31 21.35 5.96
C ASP A 181 -12.28 21.90 4.53
N LYS A 182 -11.14 22.45 4.11
CA LYS A 182 -10.91 22.97 2.75
C LYS A 182 -10.54 21.87 1.75
N ASN A 183 -10.12 20.71 2.24
CA ASN A 183 -9.67 19.57 1.44
C ASN A 183 -10.32 18.28 1.98
N PRO A 184 -11.65 18.12 1.85
CA PRO A 184 -12.35 16.95 2.36
C PRO A 184 -11.72 15.66 1.83
N GLY A 185 -11.44 14.72 2.75
CA GLY A 185 -10.83 13.43 2.43
C GLY A 185 -9.31 13.37 2.62
N ALA A 186 -8.60 14.50 2.76
CA ALA A 186 -7.15 14.50 2.94
C ALA A 186 -6.68 13.93 4.29
N ASP A 187 -7.58 13.74 5.26
CA ASP A 187 -7.31 13.10 6.55
C ASP A 187 -7.54 11.57 6.55
N ILE A 188 -8.24 11.04 5.55
CA ILE A 188 -8.74 9.66 5.55
C ILE A 188 -7.60 8.64 5.56
N ALA A 189 -6.53 8.89 4.80
CA ALA A 189 -5.37 8.01 4.78
C ALA A 189 -4.68 7.94 6.16
N THR A 190 -4.57 9.06 6.88
CA THR A 190 -4.04 9.08 8.25
C THR A 190 -4.95 8.32 9.22
N ARG A 191 -6.28 8.50 9.09
CA ARG A 191 -7.25 7.74 9.88
C ARG A 191 -7.18 6.24 9.61
N GLN A 192 -6.92 5.84 8.36
CA GLN A 192 -6.72 4.44 7.99
C GLN A 192 -5.44 3.85 8.63
N MET A 193 -4.35 4.62 8.67
CA MET A 193 -3.12 4.21 9.36
C MET A 193 -3.33 4.05 10.87
N LEU A 194 -4.15 4.91 11.48
CA LEU A 194 -4.40 4.94 12.93
C LEU A 194 -5.63 4.13 13.37
N ASN A 195 -6.27 3.37 12.47
CA ASN A 195 -7.53 2.70 12.76
C ASN A 195 -7.45 1.74 13.96
N LYS A 196 -6.36 0.97 14.07
CA LYS A 196 -6.02 0.15 15.25
C LYS A 196 -4.51 0.14 15.47
N PRO A 197 -4.04 -0.06 16.72
CA PRO A 197 -2.63 -0.35 16.99
C PRO A 197 -2.16 -1.56 16.17
N PRO A 198 -0.95 -1.51 15.57
CA PRO A 198 -0.49 -2.59 14.71
C PRO A 198 -0.18 -3.87 15.49
N LEU A 199 -0.55 -5.01 14.91
CA LEU A 199 -0.12 -6.33 15.35
C LEU A 199 1.36 -6.54 14.97
N PRO A 200 2.06 -7.52 15.57
CA PRO A 200 3.46 -7.81 15.23
C PRO A 200 3.72 -7.96 13.72
N PHE A 201 2.79 -8.58 13.00
CA PHE A 201 2.85 -8.83 11.55
C PHE A 201 2.07 -7.81 10.69
N THR A 202 1.58 -6.69 11.22
CA THR A 202 0.92 -5.63 10.42
C THR A 202 1.65 -4.30 10.46
N LYS A 203 2.88 -4.25 10.99
CA LYS A 203 3.72 -3.03 11.01
C LYS A 203 4.24 -2.63 9.63
N GLY A 204 4.30 -3.57 8.70
CA GLY A 204 4.88 -3.42 7.37
C GLY A 204 5.33 -4.77 6.83
N LEU A 205 6.21 -4.74 5.83
CA LEU A 205 6.85 -5.91 5.24
C LEU A 205 8.36 -5.71 5.19
N ARG A 206 9.13 -6.69 5.64
CA ARG A 206 10.59 -6.68 5.59
C ARG A 206 11.10 -7.94 4.92
N LEU A 207 11.06 -7.94 3.59
CA LEU A 207 11.42 -9.08 2.76
C LEU A 207 12.51 -8.67 1.76
N GLY A 208 13.54 -9.50 1.62
CA GLY A 208 14.56 -9.32 0.61
C GLY A 208 14.02 -9.57 -0.80
N ASN A 209 14.62 -8.94 -1.82
CA ASN A 209 14.16 -9.03 -3.21
C ASN A 209 12.69 -8.61 -3.43
N MET A 210 12.12 -7.76 -2.56
CA MET A 210 10.71 -7.36 -2.64
C MET A 210 10.30 -6.71 -3.97
N PRO A 211 11.12 -5.88 -4.66
CA PRO A 211 10.74 -5.36 -5.98
C PRO A 211 10.46 -6.47 -7.01
N GLN A 212 11.26 -7.53 -7.00
CA GLN A 212 11.10 -8.68 -7.88
C GLN A 212 9.92 -9.55 -7.44
N ILE A 213 9.68 -9.68 -6.13
CA ILE A 213 8.49 -10.38 -5.60
C ILE A 213 7.21 -9.65 -6.03
N ARG A 214 7.15 -8.32 -5.93
CA ARG A 214 6.01 -7.53 -6.42
C ARG A 214 5.78 -7.71 -7.91
N THR A 215 6.85 -7.75 -8.71
CA THR A 215 6.76 -8.04 -10.15
C THR A 215 6.11 -9.39 -10.41
N ILE A 216 6.50 -10.43 -9.66
CA ILE A 216 5.88 -11.76 -9.76
C ILE A 216 4.40 -11.71 -9.36
N VAL A 217 4.07 -11.05 -8.24
CA VAL A 217 2.67 -10.93 -7.79
C VAL A 217 1.83 -10.24 -8.87
N ASP A 218 2.34 -9.17 -9.48
CA ASP A 218 1.63 -8.47 -10.55
C ASP A 218 1.38 -9.38 -11.77
N GLU A 219 2.38 -10.15 -12.21
CA GLU A 219 2.24 -11.10 -13.31
C GLU A 219 1.20 -12.20 -13.02
N GLU A 220 1.20 -12.71 -11.79
CA GLU A 220 0.29 -13.79 -11.41
C GLU A 220 -1.14 -13.28 -11.27
N LEU A 221 -1.36 -12.08 -10.74
CA LEU A 221 -2.67 -11.45 -10.73
C LEU A 221 -3.16 -11.12 -12.15
N GLU A 222 -2.29 -10.63 -13.04
CA GLU A 222 -2.60 -10.44 -14.48
C GLU A 222 -3.05 -11.74 -15.15
N SER A 223 -2.51 -12.89 -14.73
CA SER A 223 -2.95 -14.20 -15.23
C SER A 223 -4.36 -14.58 -14.79
N VAL A 224 -4.84 -14.08 -13.65
CA VAL A 224 -6.23 -14.22 -13.20
C VAL A 224 -7.14 -13.35 -14.06
N TRP A 225 -6.79 -12.08 -14.27
CA TRP A 225 -7.61 -11.14 -15.04
C TRP A 225 -7.79 -11.56 -16.51
N THR A 226 -6.82 -12.30 -17.04
CA THR A 226 -6.85 -12.86 -18.40
C THR A 226 -7.43 -14.29 -18.49
N GLY A 227 -7.91 -14.85 -17.37
CA GLY A 227 -8.51 -16.18 -17.30
C GLY A 227 -7.53 -17.35 -17.50
N LYS A 228 -6.21 -17.10 -17.41
CA LYS A 228 -5.17 -18.14 -17.59
C LYS A 228 -4.98 -19.00 -16.36
N LYS A 229 -5.22 -18.46 -15.17
CA LYS A 229 -5.12 -19.17 -13.89
C LYS A 229 -6.31 -18.84 -13.00
N THR A 230 -6.68 -19.78 -12.14
CA THR A 230 -7.59 -19.48 -11.03
C THR A 230 -6.87 -18.63 -9.97
N PRO A 231 -7.61 -17.93 -9.09
CA PRO A 231 -7.04 -17.15 -7.99
C PRO A 231 -6.09 -17.98 -7.12
N GLN A 232 -6.48 -19.20 -6.76
CA GLN A 232 -5.62 -20.10 -5.97
C GLN A 232 -4.33 -20.43 -6.72
N GLN A 233 -4.42 -20.83 -8.00
CA GLN A 233 -3.24 -21.19 -8.82
C GLN A 233 -2.26 -20.02 -8.98
N ALA A 234 -2.79 -18.81 -9.18
CA ALA A 234 -1.98 -17.60 -9.30
C ALA A 234 -1.25 -17.27 -7.99
N LEU A 235 -1.97 -17.26 -6.86
CA LEU A 235 -1.36 -16.97 -5.56
C LEU A 235 -0.37 -18.07 -5.12
N ASP A 236 -0.66 -19.34 -5.39
CA ASP A 236 0.29 -20.44 -5.15
C ASP A 236 1.57 -20.27 -5.98
N SER A 237 1.43 -19.92 -7.26
CA SER A 237 2.57 -19.65 -8.15
C SER A 237 3.39 -18.45 -7.65
N ALA A 238 2.73 -17.37 -7.23
CA ALA A 238 3.37 -16.18 -6.71
C ALA A 238 4.15 -16.48 -5.42
N VAL A 239 3.55 -17.23 -4.49
CA VAL A 239 4.19 -17.68 -3.25
C VAL A 239 5.39 -18.58 -3.55
N GLN A 240 5.25 -19.56 -4.44
CA GLN A 240 6.35 -20.46 -4.81
C GLN A 240 7.53 -19.71 -5.43
N ARG A 241 7.27 -18.89 -6.46
CA ARG A 241 8.30 -18.10 -7.16
C ARG A 241 8.93 -17.05 -6.25
N GLY A 242 8.12 -16.38 -5.43
CA GLY A 242 8.60 -15.39 -4.47
C GLY A 242 9.46 -16.01 -3.36
N ASN A 243 9.11 -17.20 -2.86
CA ASN A 243 9.91 -17.92 -1.87
C ASN A 243 11.29 -18.32 -2.41
N GLN A 244 11.43 -18.62 -3.70
CA GLN A 244 12.74 -18.83 -4.31
C GLN A 244 13.61 -17.57 -4.24
N LEU A 245 13.02 -16.37 -4.41
CA LEU A 245 13.74 -15.11 -4.25
C LEU A 245 14.12 -14.82 -2.80
N LEU A 246 13.26 -15.17 -1.83
CA LEU A 246 13.59 -15.08 -0.41
C LEU A 246 14.76 -15.98 -0.04
N ARG A 247 14.79 -17.22 -0.54
CA ARG A 247 15.92 -18.15 -0.32
C ARG A 247 17.22 -17.64 -0.94
N ARG A 248 17.17 -17.07 -2.15
CA ARG A 248 18.34 -16.43 -2.78
C ARG A 248 18.87 -15.26 -1.94
N PHE A 249 17.98 -14.42 -1.41
CA PHE A 249 18.36 -13.32 -0.54
C PHE A 249 18.98 -13.81 0.77
N GLU A 250 18.35 -14.81 1.41
CA GLU A 250 18.86 -15.43 2.63
C GLU A 250 20.27 -16.00 2.41
N GLN A 251 20.50 -16.70 1.30
CA GLN A 251 21.82 -17.23 0.95
C GLN A 251 22.84 -16.11 0.72
N ALA A 252 22.47 -15.05 0.01
CA ALA A 252 23.36 -13.91 -0.27
C ALA A 252 23.75 -13.11 0.99
N THR A 253 23.03 -13.30 2.10
CA THR A 253 23.31 -12.63 3.38
C THR A 253 24.02 -13.52 4.39
N LYS A 254 24.19 -14.82 4.09
CA LYS A 254 25.01 -15.74 4.87
C LYS A 254 26.46 -15.59 4.43
N SER A 255 27.37 -15.39 5.40
CA SER A 255 28.82 -15.41 5.19
C SER A 255 29.33 -16.82 4.96
#